data_AF-A0A936E3I8-F1
#
_entry.id   AF-A0A936E3I8-F1
#
_cell.length_a   1.000
_cell.length_b   1.000
_cell.length_c   1.000
_cell.angle_alpha   90.00
_cell.angle_beta   90.00
_cell.angle_gamma   90.00
#
_symmetry.space_group_name_H-M   'P 1'
#
loop_
_entity.id
_entity.type
_entity.pdbx_description
1 polymer ?
#
loop_
_entity_poly.entity_id
_entity_poly.type
_entity_poly.pdbx_seq_one_letter_code
_entity_poly.pdbx_strand_id
1 'polypeptide(L)' 'MTPTPNLSFEEALRQLEQIVGQLEEGKLPLEESLRLYEEGQALSTHCQTLLEQATLRVEALTADGEIITISNE' A
#
# COMPACT_ATOMS: atom_id res chain seq x y z
N MET A 1 4.50 -8.35 -20.00
CA MET A 1 3.84 -7.96 -18.74
C MET A 1 4.01 -9.10 -17.76
N THR A 2 5.03 -9.03 -16.92
CA THR A 2 5.17 -9.93 -15.77
C THR A 2 4.15 -9.49 -14.72
N PRO A 3 3.23 -10.36 -14.27
CA PRO A 3 2.34 -10.01 -13.18
C PRO A 3 3.19 -9.84 -11.92
N THR A 4 3.15 -8.65 -11.33
CA THR A 4 3.69 -8.40 -10.00
C THR A 4 3.08 -9.43 -9.05
N PRO A 5 3.87 -10.08 -8.16
CA PRO A 5 3.30 -10.93 -7.13
C PRO A 5 2.24 -10.14 -6.37
N ASN A 6 1.09 -10.76 -6.10
CA ASN A 6 -0.03 -10.11 -5.43
C ASN A 6 0.35 -9.94 -3.95
N LEU A 7 1.04 -8.85 -3.63
CA LEU A 7 1.60 -8.55 -2.31
C LEU A 7 0.47 -8.32 -1.28
N SER A 8 0.68 -8.77 -0.05
CA SER A 8 -0.14 -8.33 1.09
C SER A 8 0.04 -6.83 1.34
N PHE A 9 -0.87 -6.23 2.13
CA PHE A 9 -0.76 -4.83 2.52
C PHE A 9 0.55 -4.57 3.27
N GLU A 10 0.90 -5.42 4.23
CA GLU A 10 2.12 -5.29 5.04
C GLU A 10 3.39 -5.49 4.22
N GLU A 11 3.36 -6.36 3.20
CA GLU A 11 4.49 -6.56 2.30
C GLU A 11 4.69 -5.35 1.38
N ALA A 12 3.61 -4.83 0.80
CA ALA A 12 3.65 -3.66 -0.07
C ALA A 12 4.07 -2.40 0.69
N LEU A 13 3.54 -2.20 1.92
CA LEU A 13 3.90 -1.09 2.79
C LEU A 13 5.38 -1.14 3.16
N ARG A 14 5.90 -2.31 3.55
CA ARG A 14 7.32 -2.47 3.90
C ARG A 14 8.23 -2.14 2.72
N GLN A 15 7.90 -2.58 1.52
CA GLN A 15 8.67 -2.26 0.32
C GLN A 15 8.61 -0.76 0.02
N LEU A 16 7.43 -0.14 0.16
CA LEU A 16 7.27 1.30 -0.01
C LEU A 16 8.12 2.10 0.98
N GLU A 17 8.14 1.72 2.26
CA GLU A 17 8.98 2.35 3.29
C GLU A 17 10.47 2.25 2.96
N GLN A 18 10.93 1.10 2.44
CA GLN A 18 12.30 0.92 2.00
C GLN A 18 12.66 1.85 0.84
N ILE A 19 11.78 1.96 -0.15
CA ILE A 19 11.96 2.85 -1.30
C ILE A 19 12.01 4.31 -0.85
N VAL A 20 11.09 4.73 0.01
CA VAL A 20 11.08 6.09 0.57
C VAL A 20 12.38 6.38 1.30
N GLY A 21 12.84 5.46 2.16
CA GLY A 21 14.12 5.61 2.85
C GLY A 21 15.31 5.79 1.89
N GLN A 22 15.36 5.00 0.81
CA GLN A 22 16.40 5.12 -0.22
C GLN A 22 16.35 6.45 -0.98
N LEU A 23 15.16 6.95 -1.30
CA LEU A 23 14.98 8.25 -1.95
C LEU A 23 15.37 9.41 -1.02
N GLU A 24 15.03 9.32 0.27
CA GLU A 24 15.36 10.32 1.29
C GLU A 24 16.87 10.42 1.57
N GLU A 25 17.62 9.32 1.41
CA GLU A 25 19.08 9.35 1.53
C GLU A 25 19.75 10.27 0.49
N GLY A 26 19.11 10.50 -0.67
CA GLY A 26 19.54 11.47 -1.67
C GLY A 26 20.87 11.15 -2.38
N LYS A 27 21.37 9.90 -2.28
CA LYS A 27 22.66 9.47 -2.84
C LYS A 27 22.55 8.74 -4.18
N LEU A 28 21.34 8.58 -4.70
CA LEU A 28 21.09 7.80 -5.90
C LEU A 28 21.25 8.63 -7.18
N PRO A 29 21.78 8.03 -8.27
CA PRO A 29 21.72 8.64 -9.59
C PRO A 29 20.28 8.96 -10.00
N LEU A 30 20.10 9.99 -10.83
CA LEU A 30 18.77 10.45 -11.28
C LEU A 30 17.91 9.31 -11.85
N GLU A 31 18.50 8.46 -12.68
CA GLU A 31 17.79 7.34 -13.32
C GLU A 31 17.28 6.32 -12.30
N GLU A 32 18.07 6.01 -11.27
CA GLU A 32 17.65 5.10 -10.20
C GLU A 32 16.59 5.75 -9.30
N SER A 33 16.73 7.05 -9.00
CA SER A 33 15.72 7.81 -8.26
C SER A 33 14.37 7.82 -8.99
N LEU A 34 14.37 7.96 -10.31
CA LEU A 34 13.16 7.89 -11.13
C LEU A 34 12.53 6.49 -11.10
N ARG A 35 13.35 5.45 -11.25
CA ARG A 35 12.88 4.05 -11.17
C ARG A 35 12.23 3.75 -9.82
N LEU A 36 12.88 4.14 -8.72
CA LEU A 36 12.35 3.96 -7.37
C LEU A 36 11.07 4.78 -7.14
N TYR A 37 10.98 5.98 -7.70
CA TYR A 37 9.76 6.79 -7.61
C TYR A 37 8.57 6.11 -8.30
N GLU A 38 8.76 5.58 -9.51
CA GLU A 38 7.72 4.84 -10.24
C GLU A 38 7.28 3.58 -9.48
N GLU A 39 8.22 2.83 -8.92
CA GLU A 39 7.95 1.65 -8.11
C GLU A 39 7.20 2.00 -6.82
N GLY A 40 7.61 3.07 -6.13
CA GLY A 40 6.93 3.60 -4.95
C GLY A 40 5.50 4.07 -5.26
N GLN A 41 5.28 4.71 -6.40
CA GLN A 41 3.94 5.11 -6.83
C GLN A 41 3.03 3.91 -7.09
N ALA A 42 3.56 2.85 -7.71
CA ALA A 42 2.81 1.61 -7.94
C ALA A 42 2.44 0.92 -6.62
N LEU A 43 3.37 0.83 -5.66
CA LEU A 43 3.13 0.26 -4.34
C LEU A 43 2.11 1.09 -3.53
N SER A 44 2.20 2.42 -3.58
CA SER A 44 1.24 3.31 -2.93
C SER A 44 -0.19 3.10 -3.47
N THR A 45 -0.33 3.00 -4.79
CA THR A 45 -1.62 2.72 -5.45
C THR A 45 -2.17 1.35 -5.05
N HIS A 46 -1.31 0.35 -4.94
CA HIS A 46 -1.68 -1.00 -4.50
C HIS A 46 -2.17 -1.00 -3.04
N CYS A 47 -1.45 -0.34 -2.14
CA CYS A 47 -1.86 -0.16 -0.74
C CYS A 47 -3.24 0.51 -0.63
N GLN A 48 -3.45 1.60 -1.38
CA GLN A 48 -4.73 2.32 -1.40
C GLN A 48 -5.88 1.39 -1.85
N THR A 49 -5.65 0.60 -2.90
CA THR A 49 -6.63 -0.37 -3.42
C THR A 49 -6.98 -1.44 -2.38
N LEU A 50 -5.99 -1.97 -1.66
CA LEU A 50 -6.23 -2.96 -0.60
C LEU A 50 -7.05 -2.37 0.56
N LEU A 51 -6.77 -1.12 0.95
CA LEU A 51 -7.52 -0.42 2.00
C LEU A 51 -8.97 -0.13 1.57
N GLU A 52 -9.19 0.26 0.32
CA GLU A 52 -10.53 0.45 -0.24
C GLU A 52 -11.32 -0.85 -0.22
N GLN A 53 -10.72 -1.96 -0.65
CA GLN A 53 -11.35 -3.29 -0.60
C GLN A 53 -11.70 -3.72 0.82
N ALA A 54 -10.80 -3.49 1.78
CA ALA A 54 -11.04 -3.78 3.19
C ALA A 54 -12.21 -2.94 3.73
N THR A 55 -12.25 -1.65 3.40
CA THR A 55 -13.33 -0.73 3.80
C THR A 55 -14.67 -1.18 3.25
N LEU A 56 -14.76 -1.46 1.94
CA LEU A 56 -15.98 -1.96 1.30
C LEU A 56 -16.47 -3.26 1.94
N ARG A 57 -15.55 -4.15 2.32
CA ARG A 57 -15.90 -5.40 3.00
C ARG A 57 -16.48 -5.14 4.40
N VAL A 58 -15.92 -4.19 5.15
CA VAL A 58 -16.47 -3.79 6.45
C VAL A 58 -17.85 -3.17 6.28
N GLU A 59 -18.01 -2.24 5.33
CA GLU A 59 -19.30 -1.60 5.06
C GLU A 59 -20.39 -2.63 4.70
N ALA A 60 -20.07 -3.60 3.83
CA ALA A 60 -20.99 -4.68 3.47
C ALA A 60 -21.42 -5.51 4.69
N LEU A 61 -20.49 -5.84 5.60
CA LEU A 61 -20.82 -6.57 6.83
C LEU A 61 -21.70 -5.75 7.78
N THR A 62 -21.49 -4.42 7.84
CA THR A 62 -22.30 -3.54 8.69
C THR A 62 -23.71 -3.27 8.12
N ALA A 63 -23.87 -3.34 6.79
CA ALA A 63 -25.16 -3.11 6.13
C ALA A 63 -26.17 -4.26 6.34
N ASP A 64 -25.69 -5.49 6.57
CA ASP A 64 -26.53 -6.68 6.81
C ASP A 64 -26.91 -6.90 8.29
N GLY A 65 -26.56 -5.98 9.20
CA GLY A 65 -27.20 -5.89 10.52
C GLY A 65 -26.44 -6.45 11.72
N GLU A 66 -25.11 -6.35 11.77
CA GLU A 66 -24.36 -6.62 13.02
C GLU A 66 -23.33 -5.50 13.31
N ILE A 67 -23.43 -4.91 14.49
CA ILE A 67 -22.54 -3.84 14.96
C ILE A 67 -21.19 -4.45 15.32
N ILE A 68 -20.13 -4.12 14.58
CA ILE A 68 -18.77 -4.30 15.07
C ILE A 68 -18.35 -3.00 15.78
N THR A 69 -18.35 -3.03 17.11
CA THR A 69 -17.75 -1.97 17.92
C THR A 69 -16.24 -2.01 17.72
N ILE A 70 -15.70 -1.12 16.89
CA ILE A 70 -14.26 -0.82 16.90
C ILE A 70 -14.02 0.15 18.05
N SER A 71 -14.01 -0.40 19.27
CA SER A 71 -13.48 0.31 20.43
C SER A 71 -11.97 0.35 20.28
N ASN A 72 -11.44 1.51 19.92
CA ASN A 72 -10.02 1.81 20.09
C ASN A 72 -9.91 2.77 21.28
N GLU A 73 -9.58 2.20 22.44
CA GLU A 73 -9.15 2.91 23.64
C GLU A 73 -7.75 3.52 23.46
#